data_AF-A0A1V2ATH3-F1
#
_entry.id   AF-A0A1V2ATH3-F1
#
_cell.length_a   1.000
_cell.length_b   1.000
_cell.length_c   1.000
_cell.angle_alpha   90.00
_cell.angle_beta   90.00
_cell.angle_gamma   90.00
#
_symmetry.space_group_name_H-M   'P 1'
#
loop_
_entity.id
_entity.type
_entity.pdbx_description
1 polymer ?
#
loop_
_entity_poly.entity_id
_entity_poly.type
_entity_poly.pdbx_seq_one_letter_code
_entity_poly.pdbx_strand_id
1 'polypeptide(L)'
;IGILSLLGKKVPSSLKVFLTALAVIDDLGAIIVIAIFYTTTIAFVNLAIALGIWILLFVLNRMKVQNLIPYLIGGVVMWYFMLNSGVHATITGVILAFVIPFGDGGENS
;
A
#
# COMPACT_ATOMS: atom_id res chain seq x y z
N ILE A 1 9.68 -0.32 -17.60
CA ILE A 1 10.78 -1.19 -17.11
C ILE A 1 11.16 -2.32 -18.08
N GLY A 2 10.20 -3.09 -18.64
CA GLY A 2 10.50 -4.22 -19.53
C GLY A 2 11.40 -3.90 -20.74
N ILE A 3 11.12 -2.80 -21.45
CA ILE A 3 11.92 -2.35 -22.60
C ILE A 3 13.31 -1.83 -22.19
N LEU A 4 13.43 -1.18 -21.02
CA LEU A 4 14.71 -0.70 -20.46
C LEU A 4 15.65 -1.85 -20.06
N SER A 5 15.08 -3.02 -19.72
CA SER A 5 15.84 -4.25 -19.45
C SER A 5 16.40 -4.86 -20.75
N LEU A 6 15.62 -4.82 -21.83
CA LEU A 6 16.03 -5.28 -23.17
C LEU A 6 17.13 -4.42 -23.81
N LEU A 7 17.18 -3.13 -23.47
CA LEU A 7 18.25 -2.20 -23.91
C LEU A 7 19.63 -2.50 -23.26
N GLY A 8 19.69 -3.45 -22.33
CA GLY A 8 20.93 -4.03 -21.82
C GLY A 8 21.88 -3.02 -21.17
N LYS A 9 23.16 -3.06 -21.58
CA LYS A 9 24.27 -2.23 -21.06
C LYS A 9 24.28 -0.78 -21.60
N LYS A 10 23.38 -0.41 -22.53
CA LYS A 10 23.37 0.93 -23.14
C LYS A 10 22.78 2.02 -22.24
N VAL A 11 22.12 1.63 -21.14
CA VAL A 11 21.46 2.57 -20.23
C VAL A 11 22.14 2.50 -18.85
N PRO A 12 22.65 3.62 -18.32
CA PRO A 12 23.32 3.64 -17.02
C PRO A 12 22.35 3.29 -15.89
N SER A 13 22.84 2.61 -14.85
CA SER A 13 22.04 2.11 -13.73
C SER A 13 21.33 3.23 -12.98
N SER A 14 21.94 4.42 -12.88
CA SER A 14 21.33 5.62 -12.30
C SER A 14 20.05 6.04 -13.03
N LEU A 15 20.01 5.94 -14.36
CA LEU A 15 18.83 6.28 -15.15
C LEU A 15 17.69 5.27 -14.92
N LYS A 16 18.03 3.98 -14.72
CA LYS A 16 17.03 2.94 -14.41
C LYS A 16 16.39 3.21 -13.05
N VAL A 17 17.18 3.56 -12.03
CA VAL A 17 16.67 3.91 -10.69
C VAL A 17 15.81 5.17 -10.76
N PHE A 18 16.29 6.22 -11.43
CA PHE A 18 15.55 7.47 -11.60
C PHE A 18 14.19 7.25 -12.30
N LEU A 19 14.17 6.53 -13.42
CA LEU A 19 12.93 6.26 -14.16
C LEU A 19 11.97 5.36 -13.37
N THR A 20 12.48 4.42 -12.59
CA THR A 20 11.65 3.57 -11.71
C THR A 20 11.01 4.41 -10.62
N ALA A 21 11.78 5.28 -9.96
CA ALA A 21 11.26 6.17 -8.93
C ALA A 21 10.22 7.16 -9.51
N LEU A 22 10.50 7.76 -10.66
CA LEU A 22 9.57 8.67 -11.34
C LEU A 22 8.24 7.96 -11.68
N ALA A 23 8.31 6.74 -12.24
CA ALA A 23 7.12 5.97 -12.58
C ALA A 23 6.28 5.63 -11.35
N VAL A 24 6.91 5.19 -10.25
CA VAL A 24 6.20 4.86 -9.00
C VAL A 24 5.51 6.10 -8.41
N ILE A 25 6.18 7.26 -8.42
CA ILE A 25 5.61 8.50 -7.89
C ILE A 25 4.41 8.97 -8.74
N ASP A 26 4.53 8.92 -10.07
CA ASP A 26 3.45 9.30 -11.00
C ASP A 26 2.21 8.40 -10.80
N ASP A 27 2.42 7.07 -10.73
CA ASP A 27 1.35 6.10 -10.49
C ASP A 27 0.66 6.33 -9.12
N LEU A 28 1.43 6.54 -8.06
CA LEU A 28 0.88 6.85 -6.74
C LEU A 28 0.13 8.19 -6.72
N GLY A 29 0.67 9.21 -7.37
CA GLY A 29 0.05 10.53 -7.49
C GLY A 29 -1.29 10.45 -8.20
N ALA A 30 -1.35 9.76 -9.34
CA ALA A 30 -2.58 9.55 -10.11
C ALA A 30 -3.64 8.83 -9.27
N ILE A 31 -3.27 7.76 -8.55
CA ILE A 31 -4.19 7.01 -7.67
C ILE A 31 -4.76 7.91 -6.57
N ILE A 32 -3.92 8.75 -5.94
CA ILE A 32 -4.37 9.69 -4.88
C ILE A 32 -5.34 10.74 -5.44
N VAL A 33 -5.04 11.31 -6.61
CA VAL A 33 -5.93 12.29 -7.26
C VAL A 33 -7.27 11.67 -7.61
N ILE A 34 -7.28 10.49 -8.25
CA ILE A 34 -8.52 9.77 -8.58
C ILE A 34 -9.31 9.44 -7.30
N ALA A 35 -8.62 9.01 -6.24
CA ALA A 35 -9.24 8.73 -4.96
C ALA A 35 -9.98 9.93 -4.36
N ILE A 36 -9.36 11.11 -4.36
CA ILE A 36 -9.96 12.31 -3.75
C ILE A 36 -11.10 12.86 -4.60
N PHE A 37 -10.92 12.92 -5.93
CA PHE A 37 -11.88 13.58 -6.82
C PHE A 37 -13.05 12.67 -7.25
N TYR A 38 -12.88 11.36 -7.22
CA TYR A 38 -13.87 10.39 -7.73
C TYR A 38 -14.63 9.64 -6.62
N THR A 39 -14.46 10.06 -5.36
CA THR A 39 -15.24 9.55 -4.23
C THR A 39 -16.56 10.31 -4.15
N THR A 40 -17.67 9.65 -4.52
CA THR A 40 -18.99 10.30 -4.64
C THR A 40 -19.88 10.07 -3.42
N THR A 41 -19.75 8.93 -2.74
CA THR A 41 -20.53 8.58 -1.55
C THR A 41 -19.60 7.93 -0.52
N ILE A 42 -19.61 8.42 0.71
CA ILE A 42 -18.77 7.86 1.78
C ILE A 42 -19.66 7.21 2.83
N ALA A 43 -19.57 5.89 2.96
CA ALA A 43 -20.19 5.20 4.09
C ALA A 43 -19.22 5.23 5.30
N PHE A 44 -19.41 6.22 6.16
CA PHE A 44 -18.56 6.45 7.35
C PHE A 44 -18.45 5.24 8.28
N VAL A 45 -19.49 4.41 8.39
CA VAL A 45 -19.47 3.19 9.21
C VAL A 45 -18.44 2.20 8.68
N ASN A 46 -18.44 1.95 7.36
CA ASN A 46 -17.47 1.04 6.73
C ASN A 46 -16.04 1.59 6.83
N LEU A 47 -15.88 2.91 6.71
CA LEU A 47 -14.61 3.58 6.90
C LEU A 47 -14.07 3.41 8.34
N ALA A 48 -14.94 3.56 9.34
CA ALA A 48 -14.58 3.38 10.74
C ALA A 48 -14.16 1.92 11.04
N ILE A 49 -14.84 0.94 10.45
CA ILE A 49 -14.45 -0.47 10.57
C ILE A 49 -13.08 -0.72 9.93
N ALA A 50 -12.87 -0.21 8.71
CA ALA A 50 -11.57 -0.32 8.02
C ALA A 50 -10.44 0.31 8.85
N LEU A 51 -10.67 1.47 9.45
CA LEU A 51 -9.73 2.16 10.34
C LEU A 51 -9.47 1.36 11.62
N GLY A 52 -10.48 0.72 12.20
CA GLY A 52 -10.33 -0.17 13.35
C GLY A 52 -9.45 -1.38 13.05
N ILE A 53 -9.63 -1.99 11.87
CA ILE A 53 -8.77 -3.10 11.40
C ILE A 53 -7.33 -2.61 11.20
N TRP A 54 -7.15 -1.43 10.60
CA TRP A 54 -5.83 -0.86 10.41
C TRP A 54 -5.10 -0.60 11.74
N ILE A 55 -5.79 -0.04 12.73
CA ILE A 55 -5.24 0.15 14.09
C ILE A 55 -4.87 -1.20 14.72
N LEU A 56 -5.72 -2.22 14.57
CA LEU A 56 -5.41 -3.56 15.08
C LEU A 56 -4.12 -4.12 14.45
N LEU A 57 -3.97 -4.01 13.13
CA LEU A 57 -2.75 -4.43 12.43
C LEU A 57 -1.53 -3.61 12.85
N PHE A 58 -1.70 -2.30 13.07
CA PHE A 58 -0.64 -1.44 13.58
C PHE A 58 -0.18 -1.88 14.98
N VAL A 59 -1.11 -2.24 15.87
CA VAL A 59 -0.79 -2.78 17.20
C VAL A 59 -0.04 -4.11 17.09
N LEU A 60 -0.47 -5.02 16.20
CA LEU A 60 0.25 -6.27 15.94
C LEU A 60 1.69 -6.02 15.45
N ASN A 61 1.88 -5.02 14.60
CA ASN A 61 3.20 -4.61 14.14
C ASN A 61 4.06 -4.09 15.30
N ARG A 62 3.48 -3.27 16.19
CA ARG A 62 4.14 -2.79 17.41
C ARG A 62 4.48 -3.91 18.40
N MET A 63 3.68 -4.98 18.42
CA MET A 63 3.96 -6.21 19.18
C MET A 63 5.02 -7.11 18.52
N LYS A 64 5.68 -6.64 17.45
CA LYS A 64 6.69 -7.38 16.68
C LYS A 64 6.18 -8.69 16.09
N VAL A 65 4.88 -8.77 15.76
CA VAL A 65 4.33 -9.93 15.06
C VAL A 65 4.80 -9.89 13.61
N GLN A 66 5.77 -10.74 13.28
CA GLN A 66 6.38 -10.84 11.96
C GLN A 66 5.62 -11.74 10.99
N ASN A 67 4.60 -12.46 11.48
CA ASN A 67 3.82 -13.34 10.64
C ASN A 67 2.97 -12.52 9.67
N LEU A 68 3.13 -12.74 8.36
CA LEU A 68 2.44 -12.00 7.31
C LEU A 68 0.95 -12.34 7.20
N ILE A 69 0.56 -13.55 7.63
CA ILE A 69 -0.82 -14.06 7.54
C ILE A 69 -1.88 -13.10 8.14
N PRO A 70 -1.74 -12.62 9.39
CA PRO A 70 -2.72 -11.68 9.98
C PRO A 70 -2.85 -10.38 9.18
N TYR A 71 -1.76 -9.86 8.62
CA TYR A 71 -1.80 -8.65 7.79
C TYR A 71 -2.49 -8.89 6.45
N LEU A 72 -2.30 -10.06 5.82
CA LEU A 72 -3.01 -10.40 4.59
C LEU A 72 -4.51 -10.56 4.83
N ILE A 73 -4.90 -11.29 5.88
CA ILE A 73 -6.32 -11.47 6.22
C ILE A 73 -6.95 -10.11 6.58
N GLY A 74 -6.31 -9.34 7.47
CA GLY A 74 -6.77 -8.01 7.83
C GLY A 74 -6.83 -7.08 6.61
N GLY A 75 -5.87 -7.19 5.69
CA GLY A 75 -5.85 -6.49 4.42
C GLY A 75 -7.05 -6.79 3.53
N VAL A 76 -7.41 -8.06 3.34
CA VAL A 76 -8.58 -8.47 2.55
C VAL A 76 -9.88 -7.97 3.20
N VAL A 77 -9.99 -8.05 4.51
CA VAL A 77 -11.18 -7.56 5.23
C VAL A 77 -11.26 -6.02 5.12
N MET A 78 -10.15 -5.32 5.32
CA MET A 78 -10.06 -3.86 5.16
C MET A 78 -10.38 -3.44 3.72
N TRP A 79 -9.97 -4.23 2.72
CA TRP A 79 -10.26 -4.00 1.31
C TRP A 79 -11.76 -4.07 1.02
N TYR A 80 -12.44 -5.07 1.57
CA TYR A 80 -13.89 -5.21 1.45
C TYR A 80 -14.65 -4.02 2.07
N PHE A 81 -14.25 -3.56 3.26
CA PHE A 81 -14.89 -2.41 3.89
C PHE A 81 -14.60 -1.10 3.18
N MET A 82 -13.39 -0.92 2.63
CA MET A 82 -13.05 0.26 1.82
C MET A 82 -13.83 0.28 0.50
N LEU A 83 -13.98 -0.86 -0.17
CA LEU A 83 -14.81 -0.98 -1.37
C LEU A 83 -16.27 -0.57 -1.09
N ASN A 84 -16.83 -1.02 0.04
CA ASN A 84 -18.18 -0.68 0.46
C ASN A 84 -18.30 0.72 1.09
N SER A 85 -17.19 1.38 1.42
CA SER A 85 -17.21 2.76 1.94
C SER A 85 -17.28 3.79 0.82
N GLY A 86 -17.15 3.38 -0.44
CA GLY A 86 -17.06 4.26 -1.61
C GLY A 86 -15.68 4.91 -1.77
N VAL A 87 -14.73 4.59 -0.89
CA VAL A 87 -13.32 4.90 -1.07
C VAL A 87 -12.68 3.87 -2.00
N HIS A 88 -11.68 4.29 -2.77
CA HIS A 88 -11.01 3.38 -3.70
C HIS A 88 -10.32 2.24 -2.96
N ALA A 89 -10.69 1.01 -3.30
CA ALA A 89 -10.15 -0.19 -2.68
C ALA A 89 -8.64 -0.36 -2.94
N THR A 90 -8.09 0.29 -3.98
CA THR A 90 -6.64 0.31 -4.27
C THR A 90 -5.84 1.03 -3.18
N ILE A 91 -6.42 2.03 -2.52
CA ILE A 91 -5.77 2.77 -1.42
C ILE A 91 -5.53 1.85 -0.22
N THR A 92 -6.42 0.88 0.00
CA THR A 92 -6.26 -0.12 1.06
C THR A 92 -4.90 -0.80 1.00
N GLY A 93 -4.45 -1.18 -0.20
CA GLY A 93 -3.14 -1.83 -0.38
C GLY A 93 -1.98 -0.93 0.04
N VAL A 94 -2.05 0.36 -0.32
CA VAL A 94 -1.04 1.35 0.06
C VAL A 94 -1.03 1.55 1.57
N ILE A 95 -2.19 1.74 2.20
CA ILE A 95 -2.32 1.93 3.65
C ILE A 95 -1.89 0.67 4.43
N LEU A 96 -2.21 -0.52 3.91
CA LEU A 96 -1.80 -1.78 4.50
C LEU A 96 -0.27 -1.95 4.46
N ALA A 97 0.39 -1.53 3.37
CA ALA A 97 1.83 -1.63 3.25
C ALA A 97 2.59 -0.87 4.36
N PHE A 98 2.01 0.21 4.91
CA PHE A 98 2.60 0.94 6.04
C PHE A 98 2.56 0.19 7.38
N VAL A 99 1.68 -0.81 7.54
CA VAL A 99 1.56 -1.61 8.77
C VAL A 99 2.20 -2.98 8.66
N ILE A 100 2.58 -3.41 7.46
CA ILE A 100 3.33 -4.66 7.28
C ILE A 100 4.74 -4.47 7.86
N PRO A 101 5.21 -5.39 8.74
CA PRO A 101 6.54 -5.31 9.32
C PRO A 101 7.59 -5.37 8.21
N PHE A 102 8.49 -4.38 8.19
CA PHE A 102 9.65 -4.33 7.30
C PHE A 102 10.90 -4.62 8.14
N GLY A 103 11.43 -5.84 8.04
CA GLY A 103 12.61 -6.28 8.79
C GLY A 103 12.47 -7.73 9.29
N ASP A 104 13.61 -8.39 9.51
CA ASP A 104 13.77 -9.78 9.93
C ASP A 104 13.77 -9.94 11.45
N GLY A 105 13.08 -9.09 12.22
CA GLY A 105 12.74 -9.35 13.64
C GLY A 105 13.93 -9.37 14.59
N GLY A 106 15.13 -9.20 14.05
CA GLY A 106 16.37 -9.08 14.79
C GLY A 106 16.47 -7.70 15.45
N GLU A 107 17.09 -7.68 16.62
CA GLU A 107 17.23 -6.53 17.51
C GLU A 107 18.05 -5.35 16.96
N ASN A 108 18.37 -5.33 15.66
CA ASN A 108 19.15 -4.28 15.00
C ASN A 108 18.47 -3.82 13.70
N SER A 109 17.42 -3.01 13.82
CA SER A 109 16.88 -2.18 12.74
C SER A 109 16.49 -0.82 13.29
#